data_AF-A0A834SZZ3-F1
#
_entry.id   AF-A0A834SZZ3-F1
#
_cell.length_a   1.000
_cell.length_b   1.000
_cell.length_c   1.000
_cell.angle_alpha   90.00
_cell.angle_beta   90.00
_cell.angle_gamma   90.00
#
_symmetry.space_group_name_H-M   'P 1'
#
loop_
_entity.id
_entity.type
_entity.pdbx_description
1 polymer ?
#
loop_
_entity_poly.entity_id
_entity_poly.type
_entity_poly.pdbx_seq_one_letter_code
_entity_poly.pdbx_strand_id
1 'polypeptide(L)'
;MCCYIFGGLPGFITTIASCQQVPLSKLLVSLGSFYIYGALFSKSKVPITFLNITQLSSYHRDAHTSIYKKQWNPLTPEQLANPVSYADCIHWCLPRLQDTWNELLFAKLFYP
;
A
#
# COMPACT_ATOMS: atom_id res chain seq x y z
N MET A 1 9.92 5.83 -6.04
CA MET A 1 10.17 6.46 -7.36
C MET A 1 8.91 6.76 -8.19
N CYS A 2 7.74 6.15 -7.96
CA CYS A 2 6.61 6.28 -8.90
C CYS A 2 5.90 7.64 -8.95
N CYS A 3 5.70 8.32 -7.80
CA CYS A 3 5.16 9.70 -7.81
C CYS A 3 6.32 10.73 -7.83
N TYR A 4 7.28 10.64 -6.91
CA TYR A 4 8.31 11.67 -6.72
C TYR A 4 9.33 11.85 -7.87
N ILE A 5 9.50 10.90 -8.81
CA ILE A 5 10.28 11.16 -10.04
C ILE A 5 9.52 12.11 -10.98
N PHE A 6 8.20 12.03 -11.01
CA PHE A 6 7.34 12.76 -11.95
C PHE A 6 6.66 13.98 -11.33
N GLY A 7 7.12 14.46 -10.16
CA GLY A 7 6.58 15.58 -9.39
C GLY A 7 6.59 16.95 -10.09
N GLY A 8 6.91 17.01 -11.39
CA GLY A 8 6.81 18.19 -12.24
C GLY A 8 5.91 18.03 -13.47
N LEU A 9 5.23 16.89 -13.64
CA LEU A 9 4.37 16.64 -14.80
C LEU A 9 2.88 16.81 -14.45
N PRO A 10 2.07 17.37 -15.37
CA PRO A 10 0.66 17.72 -15.12
C PRO A 10 -0.27 16.54 -14.75
N GLY A 11 0.22 15.29 -14.78
CA GLY A 11 -0.50 14.07 -14.37
C GLY A 11 -0.26 13.62 -12.92
N PHE A 12 0.49 14.36 -12.11
CA PHE A 12 0.86 13.99 -10.73
C PHE A 12 -0.33 14.04 -9.75
N ILE A 13 -1.21 15.04 -9.90
CA ILE A 13 -2.40 15.19 -9.02
C ILE A 13 -3.43 14.08 -9.31
N THR A 14 -3.55 13.65 -10.57
CA THR A 14 -4.54 12.64 -10.99
C THR A 14 -4.18 11.21 -10.56
N THR A 15 -2.89 10.92 -10.36
CA THR A 15 -2.41 9.59 -9.91
C THR A 15 -2.50 9.40 -8.40
N ILE A 16 -2.32 10.46 -7.61
CA ILE A 16 -2.57 10.41 -6.15
C ILE A 16 -4.07 10.27 -5.90
N ALA A 17 -4.90 11.01 -6.66
CA ALA A 17 -6.35 10.95 -6.53
C ALA A 17 -6.90 9.53 -6.77
N SER A 18 -6.41 8.81 -7.80
CA SER A 18 -6.96 7.50 -8.19
C SER A 18 -6.89 6.43 -7.10
N CYS A 19 -5.81 6.39 -6.32
CA CYS A 19 -5.69 5.48 -5.17
C CYS A 19 -6.26 6.05 -3.87
N GLN A 20 -6.60 7.34 -3.83
CA GLN A 20 -7.26 7.95 -2.68
C GLN A 20 -8.75 7.62 -2.60
N GLN A 21 -9.38 7.22 -3.71
CA GLN A 21 -10.78 6.75 -3.75
C GLN A 21 -10.99 5.33 -3.18
N VAL A 22 -9.99 4.68 -2.59
CA VAL A 22 -10.21 3.44 -1.82
C VAL A 22 -11.19 3.76 -0.68
N PRO A 23 -12.42 3.19 -0.69
CA PRO A 23 -13.45 3.60 0.26
C PRO A 23 -13.07 3.17 1.67
N LEU A 24 -13.40 4.02 2.66
CA LEU A 24 -13.13 3.79 4.08
C LEU A 24 -13.67 2.43 4.57
N SER A 25 -14.69 1.88 3.90
CA SER A 25 -15.21 0.53 4.14
C SER A 25 -14.17 -0.57 3.95
N LYS A 26 -13.23 -0.45 3.00
CA LYS A 26 -12.11 -1.40 2.86
C LYS A 26 -11.11 -1.31 4.01
N LEU A 27 -10.94 -0.12 4.60
CA LEU A 27 -10.10 0.08 5.78
C LEU A 27 -10.75 -0.52 7.04
N LEU A 28 -12.07 -0.37 7.21
CA LEU A 28 -12.82 -0.99 8.31
C LEU A 28 -12.80 -2.53 8.23
N VAL A 29 -12.92 -3.11 7.04
CA VAL A 29 -12.75 -4.56 6.84
C VAL A 29 -11.33 -5.00 7.22
N SER A 30 -10.30 -4.21 6.88
CA SER A 30 -8.92 -4.54 7.27
C SER A 30 -8.74 -4.49 8.78
N LEU A 31 -9.29 -3.51 9.49
CA LEU A 31 -9.23 -3.44 10.96
C LEU A 31 -9.96 -4.61 11.63
N GLY A 32 -11.12 -5.01 11.10
CA GLY A 32 -11.87 -6.19 11.57
C GLY A 32 -11.09 -7.50 11.40
N SER A 33 -10.47 -7.72 10.24
CA SER A 33 -9.61 -8.89 10.01
C SER A 33 -8.39 -8.91 10.94
N PHE A 34 -7.77 -7.75 11.17
CA PHE A 34 -6.60 -7.63 12.04
C PHE A 34 -6.91 -7.99 13.49
N TYR A 35 -8.08 -7.59 14.01
CA TYR A 35 -8.51 -8.01 15.35
C TYR A 35 -8.68 -9.53 15.46
N ILE A 36 -9.28 -10.17 14.45
CA ILE A 36 -9.45 -11.63 14.41
C ILE A 36 -8.09 -12.34 14.37
N TYR A 37 -7.15 -11.88 13.54
CA TYR A 37 -5.81 -12.47 13.48
C TYR A 37 -5.04 -12.28 14.79
N GLY A 38 -5.11 -11.09 15.42
CA GLY A 38 -4.52 -10.86 16.74
C GLY A 38 -5.07 -11.83 17.80
N ALA A 39 -6.40 -12.05 17.80
CA ALA A 39 -7.06 -12.98 18.71
C ALA A 39 -6.77 -14.47 18.40
N LEU A 40 -6.51 -14.80 17.14
CA LEU A 40 -6.09 -16.15 16.73
C LEU A 40 -4.65 -16.43 17.17
N PHE A 41 -3.75 -15.49 16.93
CA PHE A 41 -2.33 -15.65 17.24
C PHE A 41 -2.06 -15.65 18.75
N SER A 42 -2.87 -14.96 19.56
CA SER A 42 -2.77 -15.03 21.02
C SER A 42 -3.11 -16.42 21.60
N LYS A 43 -3.82 -17.26 20.84
CA LYS A 43 -4.14 -18.66 21.21
C LYS A 43 -3.13 -19.68 20.69
N SER A 44 -2.11 -19.23 19.95
CA SER A 44 -1.07 -20.12 19.42
C SER A 44 -0.19 -20.66 20.55
N LYS A 45 0.22 -21.93 20.43
CA LYS A 45 1.23 -22.54 21.33
C LYS A 45 2.64 -22.00 21.09
N VAL A 46 2.88 -21.44 19.89
CA VAL A 46 4.13 -20.81 19.50
C VAL A 46 3.98 -19.30 19.69
N PRO A 47 4.95 -18.60 20.32
CA PRO A 47 4.89 -17.16 20.47
C PRO A 47 4.91 -16.48 19.10
N ILE A 48 3.84 -15.77 18.77
CA ILE A 48 3.70 -15.01 17.53
C ILE A 48 3.59 -13.54 17.88
N THR A 49 4.52 -12.73 17.37
CA THR A 49 4.43 -11.27 17.47
C THR A 49 3.79 -10.72 16.21
N PHE A 50 2.68 -10.00 16.38
CA PHE A 50 1.95 -9.42 15.26
C PHE A 50 2.39 -7.97 15.00
N LEU A 51 2.88 -7.69 13.79
CA LEU A 51 3.25 -6.34 13.35
C LEU A 51 2.02 -5.62 12.78
N ASN A 52 1.42 -4.71 13.56
CA ASN A 52 0.28 -3.92 13.09
C ASN A 52 0.74 -2.75 12.20
N ILE A 53 0.83 -3.01 10.90
CA ILE A 53 1.21 -2.02 9.87
C ILE A 53 0.01 -1.28 9.25
N THR A 54 -1.24 -1.61 9.64
CA THR A 54 -2.45 -1.13 8.94
C THR A 54 -2.59 0.38 8.99
N GLN A 55 -2.54 0.97 10.18
CA GLN A 55 -2.77 2.41 10.34
C GLN A 55 -1.64 3.21 9.68
N LEU A 56 -0.39 2.82 9.89
CA LEU A 56 0.78 3.43 9.24
C LEU A 56 0.63 3.39 7.70
N SER A 57 0.31 2.21 7.15
CA SER A 57 0.15 2.03 5.70
C SER A 57 -1.01 2.82 5.12
N SER A 58 -2.07 3.06 5.89
CA SER A 58 -3.24 3.85 5.44
C SER A 58 -2.91 5.33 5.16
N TYR A 59 -1.86 5.87 5.77
CA TYR A 59 -1.37 7.21 5.51
C TYR A 59 -0.56 7.31 4.22
N HIS A 60 0.03 6.20 3.75
CA HIS A 60 0.92 6.16 2.59
C HIS A 60 0.21 5.76 1.29
N ARG A 61 -0.99 6.29 1.03
CA ARG A 61 -1.72 6.02 -0.22
C ARG A 61 -0.99 6.51 -1.47
N ASP A 62 -0.08 7.47 -1.32
CA ASP A 62 0.79 7.99 -2.37
C ASP A 62 1.95 7.03 -2.73
N ALA A 63 2.13 5.96 -1.96
CA ALA A 63 3.18 4.97 -2.15
C ALA A 63 2.82 3.90 -3.19
N HIS A 64 1.58 3.88 -3.70
CA HIS A 64 1.13 2.87 -4.65
C HIS A 64 1.76 3.00 -6.05
N THR A 65 1.81 1.88 -6.78
CA THR A 65 2.27 1.86 -8.18
C THR A 65 1.33 2.60 -9.13
N SER A 66 0.04 2.64 -8.83
CA SER A 66 -0.97 3.23 -9.72
C SER A 66 -0.82 2.69 -11.14
N ILE A 67 -0.73 3.55 -12.15
CA ILE A 67 -0.52 3.16 -13.55
C ILE A 67 0.96 2.85 -13.88
N TYR A 68 1.90 3.07 -12.97
CA TYR A 68 3.34 2.92 -13.19
C TYR A 68 3.88 1.53 -12.82
N LYS A 69 3.04 0.49 -12.90
CA LYS A 69 3.49 -0.89 -12.78
C LYS A 69 3.99 -1.41 -14.13
N LYS A 70 4.73 -2.53 -14.11
CA LYS A 70 5.11 -3.23 -15.34
C LYS A 70 3.87 -3.87 -15.96
N GLN A 71 3.45 -3.34 -17.09
CA GLN A 71 2.36 -3.94 -17.87
C GLN A 71 2.93 -4.96 -18.84
N TRP A 72 2.17 -6.02 -19.15
CA TRP A 72 2.51 -6.91 -20.27
C TRP A 72 2.43 -6.19 -21.61
N ASN A 73 1.43 -5.31 -21.78
CA ASN A 73 1.26 -4.44 -22.93
C ASN A 73 1.15 -2.99 -22.48
N PRO A 74 1.74 -2.01 -23.21
CA PRO A 74 1.57 -0.59 -22.89
C PRO A 74 0.09 -0.21 -22.80
N LEU A 75 -0.26 0.65 -21.85
CA LEU A 75 -1.61 1.18 -21.74
C LEU A 75 -1.94 2.04 -22.95
N THR A 76 -3.16 1.92 -23.48
CA THR A 76 -3.63 2.80 -24.56
C THR A 76 -3.88 4.22 -24.03
N PRO A 77 -3.93 5.25 -24.89
CA PRO A 77 -4.26 6.62 -24.47
C PRO A 77 -5.59 6.71 -23.71
N GLU A 78 -6.60 5.91 -24.07
CA GLU A 78 -7.90 5.85 -23.41
C GLU A 78 -7.79 5.27 -22.00
N GLN A 79 -6.91 4.28 -21.79
CA GLN A 79 -6.67 3.68 -20.48
C GLN A 79 -5.90 4.64 -19.56
N LEU A 80 -4.95 5.40 -20.13
CA LEU A 80 -4.24 6.45 -19.41
C LEU A 80 -5.16 7.61 -19.02
N ALA A 81 -6.19 7.89 -19.82
CA ALA A 81 -7.22 8.88 -19.51
C ALA A 81 -8.17 8.44 -18.38
N ASN A 82 -8.24 7.14 -18.06
CA ASN A 82 -9.04 6.59 -16.95
C ASN A 82 -8.16 5.85 -15.92
N PRO A 83 -7.34 6.57 -15.13
CA PRO A 83 -6.43 5.95 -14.18
C PRO A 83 -7.18 5.22 -13.05
N VAL A 84 -8.42 5.57 -12.73
CA VAL A 84 -9.18 4.91 -11.63
C VAL A 84 -9.43 3.43 -11.91
N SER A 85 -9.70 3.06 -13.17
CA SER A 85 -9.97 1.66 -13.55
C SER A 85 -8.71 0.82 -13.77
N TYR A 86 -7.57 1.47 -14.06
CA TYR A 86 -6.33 0.78 -14.45
C TYR A 86 -5.17 0.96 -13.45
N ALA A 87 -5.34 1.80 -12.43
CA ALA A 87 -4.38 1.98 -11.35
C ALA A 87 -4.31 0.75 -10.45
N ASP A 88 -3.09 0.36 -10.10
CA ASP A 88 -2.81 -0.61 -9.07
C ASP A 88 -2.60 0.09 -7.73
N CYS A 89 -3.62 -0.04 -6.88
CA CYS A 89 -3.67 0.49 -5.53
C CYS A 89 -3.55 -0.63 -4.47
N ILE A 90 -2.92 -1.75 -4.84
CA ILE A 90 -2.63 -2.86 -3.92
C ILE A 90 -1.12 -2.98 -3.75
N HIS A 91 -0.37 -2.80 -4.83
CA HIS A 91 1.09 -2.84 -4.80
C HIS A 91 1.70 -1.49 -4.49
N TRP A 92 2.91 -1.53 -3.94
CA TRP A 92 3.66 -0.38 -3.45
C TRP A 92 4.92 -0.20 -4.29
N CYS A 93 5.30 1.05 -4.51
CA CYS A 93 6.55 1.39 -5.15
C CYS A 93 7.73 1.28 -4.18
N LEU A 94 8.85 0.82 -4.73
CA LEU A 94 10.15 0.87 -4.08
C LEU A 94 10.96 2.08 -4.59
N PRO A 95 11.86 2.64 -3.76
CA PRO A 95 11.89 2.51 -2.31
C PRO A 95 10.71 3.29 -1.67
N ARG A 96 10.09 2.76 -0.59
CA ARG A 96 9.11 3.44 0.31
C ARG A 96 8.52 2.52 1.41
N LEU A 97 7.24 2.16 1.30
CA LEU A 97 6.41 1.68 2.42
C LEU A 97 6.87 0.30 2.91
N GLN A 98 7.28 -0.54 1.96
CA GLN A 98 7.83 -1.86 2.26
C GLN A 98 9.16 -1.77 3.02
N ASP A 99 9.94 -0.71 2.81
CA ASP A 99 11.19 -0.48 3.54
C ASP A 99 10.90 -0.19 5.01
N THR A 100 9.89 0.65 5.30
CA THR A 100 9.44 0.90 6.68
C THR A 100 8.92 -0.37 7.37
N TRP A 101 8.24 -1.26 6.66
CA TRP A 101 7.83 -2.55 7.22
C TRP A 101 9.04 -3.42 7.57
N ASN A 102 10.07 -3.42 6.71
CA ASN A 102 11.31 -4.14 6.96
C ASN A 102 12.07 -3.56 8.16
N GLU A 103 12.09 -2.24 8.33
CA GLU A 103 12.69 -1.58 9.51
C GLU A 103 11.96 -1.96 10.80
N LEU A 104 10.62 -2.00 10.79
CA LEU A 104 9.83 -2.44 11.94
C LEU A 104 10.10 -3.91 12.29
N LEU A 105 10.21 -4.77 11.26
CA LEU A 105 10.56 -6.17 11.44
C LEU A 105 11.97 -6.31 12.02
N PHE A 106 12.95 -5.60 11.45
CA PHE A 106 14.33 -5.59 11.93
C PHE A 106 14.40 -5.14 13.40
N ALA A 107 13.70 -4.07 13.76
CA ALA A 107 13.61 -3.60 15.12
C ALA A 107 13.06 -4.68 16.06
N LYS A 108 11.99 -5.39 15.68
CA LYS A 108 11.43 -6.49 16.49
C LYS A 108 12.32 -7.72 16.60
N LEU A 109 13.15 -8.00 15.60
CA LEU A 109 14.04 -9.17 15.62
C LEU A 109 15.30 -8.92 16.45
N PHE A 110 15.86 -7.71 16.41
CA PHE A 110 17.18 -7.40 16.98
C PHE A 110 17.15 -6.48 18.20
N TYR A 111 16.03 -5.79 18.47
CA TYR A 111 15.83 -4.92 19.63
C TYR A 111 14.50 -5.25 20.35
N PRO A 112 14.40 -6.44 20.97
CA PRO A 112 13.19 -6.90 21.66
C PRO A 112 12.91 -6.16 22.98
#